data_AF-A1HUF2-F1
#
_entry.id   AF-A1HUF2-F1
#
_cell.length_a   1.000
_cell.length_b   1.000
_cell.length_c   1.000
_cell.angle_alpha   90.00
_cell.angle_beta   90.00
_cell.angle_gamma   90.00
#
_symmetry.space_group_name_H-M   'P 1'
#
loop_
_entity.id
_entity.type
_entity.pdbx_description
1 polymer ?
#
loop_
_entity_poly.entity_id
_entity_poly.type
_entity_poly.pdbx_seq_one_letter_code
_entity_poly.pdbx_strand_id
1 'polypeptide(L)'
;MITKPILELFYDAAHIQRWNDHIRPQGFTELDKQAQKMITAYVIAKYEETDKGASIDWVKLIEGGIFEFLHRIVLTDIKPPIFHKLMSEHGKDLNRWVLGQLKNKIEQVKGDFYYKFEEYLNNPDYSVLEKKILKASHYLATNWEFQIIYNLNSNVFGINETKEKIENEIEEHYHLVGVQKIGLGKKTKNFLDLVSQLRFQKRWAHSPRLPETSVMGHMLIVAMISYLCSIELCACKTRIRNNYFAGLFHDLPEVLTRDIISPVKKSVQGLEELVKKIENAQLEEKIFPLLPLSWHEEIKYYVEDEFESKIVENGTKKIVTSDEINKNYNKDEFKPLDGEIIKACDHLSAYIEASLSISHGITSHHLREAVDELYKKYADRNIASINFGQLFEYFKPNN
;
A
#
# COMPACT_ATOMS: atom_id res chain seq x y z
N MET A 1 0.78 -6.48 -19.69
CA MET A 1 0.00 -5.24 -19.78
C MET A 1 -0.88 -5.15 -18.54
N ILE A 2 -1.00 -3.93 -17.98
CA ILE A 2 -1.96 -3.63 -16.90
C ILE A 2 -3.37 -3.59 -17.50
N THR A 3 -4.31 -4.26 -16.84
CA THR A 3 -5.68 -4.42 -17.33
C THR A 3 -6.69 -3.82 -16.34
N LYS A 4 -7.88 -3.45 -16.83
CA LYS A 4 -8.98 -2.99 -15.99
C LYS A 4 -9.32 -3.96 -14.83
N PRO A 5 -9.42 -5.29 -15.04
CA PRO A 5 -9.85 -6.21 -13.99
C PRO A 5 -8.91 -6.34 -12.78
N ILE A 6 -7.59 -6.19 -12.95
CA ILE A 6 -6.66 -6.19 -11.80
C ILE A 6 -6.77 -4.88 -11.01
N LEU A 7 -6.98 -3.75 -11.70
CA LEU A 7 -7.16 -2.46 -11.04
C LEU A 7 -8.48 -2.43 -10.25
N GLU A 8 -9.59 -2.89 -10.81
CA GLU A 8 -10.87 -3.02 -10.10
C GLU A 8 -10.75 -3.91 -8.85
N LEU A 9 -10.04 -5.03 -8.98
CA LEU A 9 -9.85 -5.97 -7.88
C LEU A 9 -9.18 -5.32 -6.65
N PHE A 10 -8.31 -4.33 -6.83
CA PHE A 10 -7.70 -3.61 -5.70
C PHE A 10 -8.74 -2.85 -4.88
N TYR A 11 -9.80 -2.33 -5.51
CA TYR A 11 -10.87 -1.59 -4.85
C TYR A 11 -11.90 -2.49 -4.17
N ASP A 12 -12.04 -3.75 -4.61
CA ASP A 12 -12.88 -4.74 -3.91
C ASP A 12 -12.48 -4.88 -2.43
N ALA A 13 -11.19 -4.71 -2.12
CA ALA A 13 -10.70 -4.77 -0.75
C ALA A 13 -11.23 -3.68 0.18
N ALA A 14 -11.64 -2.53 -0.37
CA ALA A 14 -12.25 -1.45 0.41
C ALA A 14 -13.69 -1.78 0.83
N HIS A 15 -14.36 -2.72 0.16
CA HIS A 15 -15.69 -3.20 0.56
C HIS A 15 -15.64 -4.23 1.69
N ILE A 16 -14.53 -4.95 1.86
CA ILE A 16 -14.41 -6.01 2.85
C ILE A 16 -14.29 -5.40 4.25
N GLN A 17 -15.34 -5.51 5.04
CA GLN A 17 -15.37 -5.00 6.41
C GLN A 17 -14.78 -6.01 7.40
N ARG A 18 -13.75 -5.62 8.14
CA ARG A 18 -13.07 -6.48 9.13
C ARG A 18 -13.68 -6.32 10.51
N TRP A 19 -13.82 -7.42 11.25
CA TRP A 19 -14.44 -7.45 12.59
C TRP A 19 -15.95 -7.13 12.59
N ASN A 20 -16.67 -7.58 11.55
CA ASN A 20 -18.11 -7.32 11.37
C ASN A 20 -19.00 -8.13 12.32
N ASP A 21 -18.38 -9.01 13.09
CA ASP A 21 -18.99 -9.80 14.16
C ASP A 21 -18.75 -9.21 15.57
N HIS A 22 -18.13 -8.04 15.68
CA HIS A 22 -17.86 -7.33 16.95
C HIS A 22 -18.39 -5.88 16.90
N ILE A 23 -18.56 -5.27 18.08
CA ILE A 23 -18.81 -3.82 18.18
C ILE A 23 -17.54 -3.10 17.75
N ARG A 24 -17.58 -2.31 16.68
CA ARG A 24 -16.39 -1.62 16.16
C ARG A 24 -16.69 -0.18 15.72
N PRO A 25 -15.70 0.72 15.76
CA PRO A 25 -15.77 1.97 15.01
C PRO A 25 -15.88 1.70 13.51
N GLN A 26 -16.38 2.68 12.75
CA GLN A 26 -16.31 2.63 11.29
C GLN A 26 -14.84 2.73 10.82
N GLY A 27 -14.51 2.14 9.67
CA GLY A 27 -13.20 2.33 9.02
C GLY A 27 -12.22 1.17 9.16
N PHE A 28 -12.68 -0.03 9.54
CA PHE A 28 -11.88 -1.25 9.48
C PHE A 28 -12.15 -2.03 8.19
N THR A 29 -11.42 -1.68 7.14
CA THR A 29 -11.45 -2.40 5.85
C THR A 29 -10.25 -3.33 5.69
N GLU A 30 -10.37 -4.34 4.82
CA GLU A 30 -9.24 -5.19 4.46
C GLU A 30 -8.13 -4.40 3.76
N LEU A 31 -8.49 -3.42 2.93
CA LEU A 31 -7.55 -2.54 2.26
C LEU A 31 -6.64 -1.81 3.27
N ASP A 32 -7.21 -1.19 4.31
CA ASP A 32 -6.44 -0.46 5.32
C ASP A 32 -5.53 -1.39 6.12
N LYS A 33 -6.03 -2.57 6.51
CA LYS A 33 -5.23 -3.55 7.25
C LYS A 33 -4.04 -4.03 6.42
N GLN A 34 -4.21 -4.19 5.11
CA GLN A 34 -3.15 -4.64 4.21
C GLN A 34 -2.13 -3.52 3.97
N ALA A 35 -2.56 -2.26 3.92
CA ALA A 35 -1.66 -1.11 3.87
C ALA A 35 -0.80 -1.05 5.15
N GLN A 36 -1.42 -1.16 6.32
CA GLN A 36 -0.72 -1.21 7.62
C GLN A 36 0.25 -2.41 7.69
N LYS A 37 -0.16 -3.58 7.18
CA LYS A 37 0.71 -4.76 7.08
C LYS A 37 1.96 -4.46 6.26
N MET A 38 1.84 -3.79 5.11
CA MET A 38 3.00 -3.50 4.25
C MET A 38 3.94 -2.46 4.87
N ILE A 39 3.41 -1.46 5.56
CA ILE A 39 4.21 -0.49 6.33
C ILE A 39 4.94 -1.20 7.49
N THR A 40 4.25 -2.10 8.19
CA THR A 40 4.85 -2.90 9.26
C THR A 40 5.93 -3.84 8.70
N ALA A 41 5.69 -4.45 7.53
CA ALA A 41 6.66 -5.32 6.85
C ALA A 41 7.92 -4.55 6.46
N TYR A 42 7.78 -3.33 5.96
CA TYR A 42 8.93 -2.44 5.74
C TYR A 42 9.73 -2.22 7.01
N VAL A 43 9.09 -1.85 8.12
CA VAL A 43 9.77 -1.62 9.40
C VAL A 43 10.50 -2.87 9.90
N ILE A 44 9.86 -4.04 9.86
CA ILE A 44 10.50 -5.29 10.30
C ILE A 44 11.67 -5.64 9.41
N ALA A 45 11.49 -5.59 8.09
CA ALA A 45 12.55 -5.86 7.11
C ALA A 45 13.75 -4.93 7.29
N LYS A 46 13.51 -3.62 7.50
CA LYS A 46 14.58 -2.65 7.76
C LYS A 46 15.37 -2.98 9.01
N TYR A 47 14.72 -3.41 10.09
CA TYR A 47 15.43 -3.85 11.30
C TYR A 47 16.24 -5.12 11.07
N GLU A 48 15.73 -6.08 10.30
CA GLU A 48 16.50 -7.27 9.95
C GLU A 48 17.74 -6.90 9.11
N GLU A 49 17.64 -5.95 8.19
CA GLU A 49 18.80 -5.41 7.47
C GLU A 49 19.79 -4.70 8.41
N THR A 50 19.33 -3.74 9.22
CA THR A 50 20.25 -2.85 9.96
C THR A 50 20.83 -3.47 11.23
N ASP A 51 20.05 -4.27 11.96
CA ASP A 51 20.45 -4.78 13.28
C ASP A 51 21.02 -6.21 13.19
N LYS A 52 20.62 -6.99 12.18
CA LYS A 52 21.07 -8.37 11.95
C LYS A 52 21.95 -8.56 10.72
N GLY A 53 22.01 -7.57 9.81
CA GLY A 53 22.70 -7.73 8.53
C GLY A 53 22.04 -8.76 7.61
N ALA A 54 20.73 -9.02 7.78
CA ALA A 54 20.01 -9.94 6.92
C ALA A 54 19.89 -9.35 5.50
N SER A 55 20.02 -10.21 4.49
CA SER A 55 19.75 -9.82 3.10
C SER A 55 18.26 -10.02 2.81
N ILE A 56 17.53 -8.92 2.63
CA ILE A 56 16.11 -8.94 2.30
C ILE A 56 15.94 -8.82 0.78
N ASP A 57 15.17 -9.73 0.18
CA ASP A 57 14.69 -9.54 -1.19
C ASP A 57 13.42 -8.69 -1.17
N TRP A 58 13.61 -7.38 -1.30
CA TRP A 58 12.53 -6.39 -1.29
C TRP A 58 11.50 -6.61 -2.38
N VAL A 59 11.89 -7.11 -3.56
CA VAL A 59 10.95 -7.39 -4.64
C VAL A 59 10.05 -8.55 -4.24
N LYS A 60 10.62 -9.62 -3.69
CA LYS A 60 9.86 -10.77 -3.17
C LYS A 60 8.98 -10.41 -1.98
N LEU A 61 9.41 -9.48 -1.12
CA LEU A 61 8.58 -8.97 -0.02
C LEU A 61 7.36 -8.21 -0.54
N ILE A 62 7.55 -7.34 -1.54
CA ILE A 62 6.47 -6.59 -2.19
C ILE A 62 5.52 -7.55 -2.90
N GLU A 63 6.05 -8.44 -3.74
CA GLU A 63 5.29 -9.45 -4.47
C GLU A 63 4.47 -10.32 -3.51
N GLY A 64 5.09 -10.86 -2.45
CA GLY A 64 4.41 -11.66 -1.43
C GLY A 64 3.29 -10.89 -0.72
N GLY A 65 3.49 -9.59 -0.47
CA GLY A 65 2.48 -8.70 0.07
C GLY A 65 1.25 -8.61 -0.85
N ILE A 66 1.47 -8.35 -2.13
CA ILE A 66 0.41 -8.27 -3.16
C ILE A 66 -0.27 -9.63 -3.35
N PHE A 67 0.49 -10.73 -3.36
CA PHE A 67 -0.03 -12.09 -3.52
C PHE A 67 -0.95 -12.49 -2.35
N GLU A 68 -0.55 -12.23 -1.11
CA GLU A 68 -1.40 -12.47 0.06
C GLU A 68 -2.64 -11.56 0.08
N PHE A 69 -2.53 -10.33 -0.43
CA PHE A 69 -3.65 -9.41 -0.61
C PHE A 69 -4.67 -9.97 -1.62
N LEU A 70 -4.21 -10.37 -2.81
CA LEU A 70 -5.05 -10.96 -3.85
C LEU A 70 -5.73 -12.26 -3.38
N HIS A 71 -4.98 -13.14 -2.70
CA HIS A 71 -5.52 -14.36 -2.11
C HIS A 71 -6.64 -14.06 -1.11
N ARG A 72 -6.45 -13.04 -0.26
CA ARG A 72 -7.42 -12.64 0.76
C ARG A 72 -8.71 -12.11 0.16
N ILE A 73 -8.65 -11.32 -0.91
CA ILE A 73 -9.85 -10.78 -1.58
C ILE A 73 -10.74 -11.90 -2.11
N VAL A 74 -10.13 -12.95 -2.65
CA VAL A 74 -10.86 -14.10 -3.20
C VAL A 74 -11.43 -14.97 -2.08
N LEU A 75 -10.71 -15.15 -0.97
CA LEU A 75 -11.16 -15.91 0.21
C LEU A 75 -11.67 -14.98 1.33
N THR A 76 -12.64 -14.16 0.98
CA THR A 76 -13.27 -13.17 1.87
C THR A 76 -14.32 -13.76 2.80
N ASP A 77 -14.61 -13.03 3.89
CA ASP A 77 -15.70 -13.31 4.85
C ASP A 77 -15.63 -14.68 5.55
N ILE A 78 -14.41 -15.22 5.71
CA ILE A 78 -14.16 -16.45 6.48
C ILE A 78 -13.55 -16.05 7.82
N LYS A 79 -14.16 -16.48 8.94
CA LYS A 79 -13.57 -16.28 10.28
C LYS A 79 -12.17 -16.91 10.35
N PRO A 80 -11.17 -16.27 10.99
CA PRO A 80 -9.79 -16.77 10.99
C PRO A 80 -9.63 -18.23 11.41
N PRO A 81 -10.28 -18.75 12.47
CA PRO A 81 -10.14 -20.16 12.85
C PRO A 81 -10.64 -21.13 11.78
N ILE A 82 -11.71 -20.77 11.07
CA ILE A 82 -12.26 -21.56 9.96
C ILE A 82 -11.30 -21.49 8.78
N PHE A 83 -10.79 -20.30 8.46
CA PHE A 83 -9.80 -20.12 7.39
C PHE A 83 -8.55 -20.97 7.62
N HIS A 84 -7.97 -20.95 8.82
CA HIS A 84 -6.79 -21.75 9.14
C HIS A 84 -7.07 -23.25 9.03
N LYS A 85 -8.24 -23.71 9.51
CA LYS A 85 -8.64 -25.11 9.38
C LYS A 85 -8.79 -25.51 7.90
N LEU A 86 -9.49 -24.71 7.11
CA LEU A 86 -9.65 -24.93 5.67
C LEU A 86 -8.31 -24.98 4.93
N MET A 87 -7.39 -24.08 5.24
CA MET A 87 -6.05 -24.08 4.66
C MET A 87 -5.22 -25.30 5.08
N SER A 88 -5.39 -25.79 6.32
CA SER A 88 -4.68 -26.98 6.79
C SER A 88 -5.16 -28.28 6.14
N GLU A 89 -6.47 -28.42 5.88
CA GLU A 89 -7.06 -29.62 5.31
C GLU A 89 -7.07 -29.59 3.77
N HIS A 90 -7.37 -28.44 3.17
CA HIS A 90 -7.63 -28.26 1.73
C HIS A 90 -6.82 -27.13 1.08
N GLY A 91 -5.71 -26.69 1.69
CA GLY A 91 -4.95 -25.53 1.22
C GLY A 91 -4.50 -25.60 -0.25
N LYS A 92 -4.11 -26.78 -0.74
CA LYS A 92 -3.71 -26.96 -2.16
C LYS A 92 -4.88 -26.74 -3.12
N ASP A 93 -6.06 -27.27 -2.79
CA ASP A 93 -7.25 -27.14 -3.62
C ASP A 93 -7.77 -25.69 -3.62
N LEU A 94 -7.74 -25.04 -2.46
CA LEU A 94 -8.08 -23.63 -2.31
C LEU A 94 -7.12 -22.73 -3.10
N ASN A 95 -5.82 -22.96 -2.99
CA ASN A 95 -4.82 -22.20 -3.75
C ASN A 95 -5.03 -22.36 -5.27
N ARG A 96 -5.30 -23.59 -5.74
CA ARG A 96 -5.63 -23.83 -7.16
C ARG A 96 -6.89 -23.10 -7.59
N TRP A 97 -7.93 -23.11 -6.75
CA TRP A 97 -9.17 -22.40 -7.03
C TRP A 97 -8.96 -20.88 -7.11
N VAL A 98 -8.23 -20.30 -6.15
CA VAL A 98 -7.86 -18.86 -6.15
C VAL A 98 -7.10 -18.50 -7.43
N LEU A 99 -6.09 -19.29 -7.79
CA LEU A 99 -5.31 -19.08 -9.02
C LEU A 99 -6.21 -19.17 -10.27
N GLY A 100 -7.19 -20.08 -10.28
CA GLY A 100 -8.17 -20.20 -11.36
C GLY A 100 -9.08 -18.97 -11.48
N GLN A 101 -9.58 -18.44 -10.36
CA GLN A 101 -10.42 -17.23 -10.34
C GLN A 101 -9.66 -15.99 -10.83
N LEU A 102 -8.38 -15.89 -10.49
CA LEU A 102 -7.57 -14.71 -10.80
C LEU A 102 -6.85 -14.79 -12.14
N LYS A 103 -6.73 -15.96 -12.76
CA LYS A 103 -5.95 -16.18 -13.99
C LYS A 103 -6.26 -15.14 -15.05
N ASN A 104 -7.52 -15.01 -15.46
CA ASN A 104 -7.92 -14.07 -16.52
C ASN A 104 -7.70 -12.59 -16.16
N LYS A 105 -7.58 -12.26 -14.86
CA LYS A 105 -7.36 -10.89 -14.38
C LYS A 105 -5.87 -10.52 -14.39
N ILE A 106 -4.98 -11.49 -14.16
CA ILE A 106 -3.55 -11.21 -13.89
C ILE A 106 -2.56 -11.90 -14.86
N GLU A 107 -3.00 -12.87 -15.67
CA GLU A 107 -2.12 -13.61 -16.60
C GLU A 107 -1.43 -12.71 -17.64
N GLN A 108 -2.09 -11.60 -18.01
CA GLN A 108 -1.52 -10.64 -18.97
C GLN A 108 -0.48 -9.70 -18.34
N VAL A 109 -0.37 -9.63 -17.01
CA VAL A 109 0.57 -8.75 -16.31
C VAL A 109 2.01 -9.22 -16.58
N LYS A 110 2.91 -8.30 -16.96
CA LYS A 110 4.31 -8.65 -17.26
C LYS A 110 5.09 -9.09 -16.01
N GLY A 111 6.34 -9.52 -16.21
CA GLY A 111 7.26 -9.86 -15.13
C GLY A 111 6.98 -11.21 -14.46
N ASP A 112 6.37 -12.13 -15.22
CA ASP A 112 5.98 -13.48 -14.80
C ASP A 112 5.08 -13.48 -13.56
N PHE A 113 4.26 -12.43 -13.40
CA PHE A 113 3.49 -12.15 -12.19
C PHE A 113 2.59 -13.33 -11.77
N TYR A 114 1.86 -13.93 -12.72
CA TYR A 114 1.03 -15.10 -12.44
C TYR A 114 1.84 -16.32 -11.97
N TYR A 115 2.95 -16.61 -12.65
CA TYR A 115 3.80 -17.76 -12.31
C TYR A 115 4.48 -17.59 -10.95
N LYS A 116 4.97 -16.38 -10.65
CA LYS A 116 5.51 -16.05 -9.32
C LYS A 116 4.45 -16.15 -8.22
N PHE A 117 3.21 -15.77 -8.52
CA PHE A 117 2.11 -15.94 -7.57
C PHE A 117 1.81 -17.42 -7.32
N GLU A 118 1.75 -18.23 -8.38
CA GLU A 118 1.59 -19.68 -8.27
C GLU A 118 2.72 -20.31 -7.47
N GLU A 119 3.98 -19.95 -7.76
CA GLU A 119 5.15 -20.42 -7.04
C GLU A 119 5.09 -20.01 -5.57
N TYR A 120 4.74 -18.75 -5.28
CA TYR A 120 4.60 -18.25 -3.91
C TYR A 120 3.61 -19.07 -3.09
N LEU A 121 2.46 -19.44 -3.68
CA LEU A 121 1.42 -20.22 -2.99
C LEU A 121 1.77 -21.72 -2.83
N ASN A 122 2.47 -22.29 -3.80
CA ASN A 122 2.69 -23.74 -3.86
C ASN A 122 4.06 -24.19 -3.34
N ASN A 123 5.04 -23.30 -3.27
CA ASN A 123 6.40 -23.59 -2.80
C ASN A 123 6.64 -22.95 -1.41
N PRO A 124 6.65 -23.74 -0.32
CA PRO A 124 6.95 -23.24 1.02
C PRO A 124 8.32 -22.56 1.13
N ASP A 125 9.30 -23.00 0.34
CA ASP A 125 10.67 -22.50 0.38
C ASP A 125 10.87 -21.20 -0.43
N TYR A 126 9.84 -20.78 -1.18
CA TYR A 126 9.87 -19.50 -1.88
C TYR A 126 9.81 -18.34 -0.88
N SER A 127 10.90 -17.57 -0.80
CA SER A 127 10.99 -16.31 -0.02
C SER A 127 10.69 -16.50 1.47
N VAL A 128 11.34 -17.49 2.10
CA VAL A 128 11.05 -17.92 3.49
C VAL A 128 11.12 -16.77 4.48
N LEU A 129 12.15 -15.91 4.40
CA LEU A 129 12.32 -14.79 5.32
C LEU A 129 11.24 -13.72 5.10
N GLU A 130 10.98 -13.36 3.85
CA GLU A 130 9.95 -12.39 3.47
C GLU A 130 8.55 -12.88 3.89
N LYS A 131 8.24 -14.17 3.72
CA LYS A 131 6.99 -14.79 4.21
C LYS A 131 6.87 -14.69 5.74
N LYS A 132 7.96 -14.90 6.49
CA LYS A 132 7.96 -14.73 7.94
C LYS A 132 7.71 -13.28 8.34
N ILE A 133 8.33 -12.32 7.65
CA ILE A 133 8.11 -10.89 7.86
C ILE A 133 6.64 -10.53 7.58
N LEU A 134 6.09 -10.98 6.44
CA LEU A 134 4.70 -10.71 6.08
C LEU A 134 3.70 -11.34 7.06
N LYS A 135 3.96 -12.56 7.54
CA LYS A 135 3.14 -13.23 8.56
C LYS A 135 3.19 -12.46 9.89
N ALA A 136 4.37 -12.05 10.35
CA ALA A 136 4.52 -11.24 11.55
C ALA A 136 3.77 -9.89 11.44
N SER A 137 3.95 -9.19 10.32
CA SER A 137 3.25 -7.93 10.03
C SER A 137 1.73 -8.10 9.97
N HIS A 138 1.24 -9.25 9.49
CA HIS A 138 -0.18 -9.55 9.47
C HIS A 138 -0.75 -9.52 10.88
N TYR A 139 -0.15 -10.27 11.80
CA TYR A 139 -0.65 -10.37 13.19
C TYR A 139 -0.43 -9.08 13.97
N LEU A 140 0.65 -8.34 13.72
CA LEU A 140 0.85 -7.03 14.35
C LEU A 140 -0.20 -6.00 13.91
N ALA A 141 -0.54 -5.95 12.61
CA ALA A 141 -1.63 -5.11 12.12
C ALA A 141 -2.97 -5.55 12.71
N THR A 142 -3.26 -6.86 12.73
CA THR A 142 -4.48 -7.41 13.35
C THR A 142 -4.57 -7.11 14.84
N ASN A 143 -3.48 -7.22 15.59
CA ASN A 143 -3.43 -6.88 17.00
C ASN A 143 -3.70 -5.39 17.22
N TRP A 144 -3.16 -4.52 16.37
CA TRP A 144 -3.44 -3.09 16.46
C TRP A 144 -4.93 -2.78 16.37
N GLU A 145 -5.64 -3.36 15.40
CA GLU A 145 -7.10 -3.25 15.30
C GLU A 145 -7.80 -3.83 16.53
N PHE A 146 -7.33 -5.01 16.96
CA PHE A 146 -7.90 -5.73 18.08
C PHE A 146 -7.79 -4.94 19.39
N GLN A 147 -6.71 -4.21 19.65
CA GLN A 147 -6.60 -3.38 20.85
C GLN A 147 -7.70 -2.30 20.94
N ILE A 148 -8.14 -1.77 19.79
CA ILE A 148 -9.27 -0.81 19.75
C ILE A 148 -10.59 -1.54 20.02
N ILE A 149 -10.79 -2.69 19.38
CA ILE A 149 -12.01 -3.49 19.48
C ILE A 149 -12.18 -4.08 20.87
N TYR A 150 -11.10 -4.57 21.47
CA TYR A 150 -11.08 -5.18 22.80
C TYR A 150 -11.70 -4.26 23.85
N ASN A 151 -11.37 -2.96 23.81
CA ASN A 151 -11.92 -1.97 24.73
C ASN A 151 -13.44 -1.81 24.63
N LEU A 152 -14.01 -2.00 23.43
CA LEU A 152 -15.44 -1.91 23.17
C LEU A 152 -16.19 -3.23 23.42
N ASN A 153 -15.46 -4.35 23.49
CA ASN A 153 -16.01 -5.70 23.54
C ASN A 153 -15.52 -6.50 24.75
N SER A 154 -15.01 -5.85 25.80
CA SER A 154 -14.44 -6.51 26.97
C SER A 154 -15.42 -7.45 27.70
N ASN A 155 -16.73 -7.24 27.52
CA ASN A 155 -17.79 -8.08 28.07
C ASN A 155 -18.35 -9.11 27.07
N VAL A 156 -17.82 -9.16 25.83
CA VAL A 156 -18.27 -10.10 24.80
C VAL A 156 -17.63 -11.47 25.03
N PHE A 157 -18.44 -12.52 24.90
CA PHE A 157 -17.98 -13.90 25.08
C PHE A 157 -16.82 -14.24 24.12
N GLY A 158 -15.77 -14.88 24.64
CA GLY A 158 -14.63 -15.35 23.83
C GLY A 158 -13.62 -14.26 23.42
N ILE A 159 -13.79 -13.00 23.86
CA ILE A 159 -12.85 -11.93 23.51
C ILE A 159 -11.44 -12.17 24.09
N ASN A 160 -11.35 -12.72 25.31
CA ASN A 160 -10.07 -13.04 25.95
C ASN A 160 -9.35 -14.20 25.25
N GLU A 161 -10.08 -15.22 24.80
CA GLU A 161 -9.48 -16.28 23.98
C GLU A 161 -8.94 -15.74 22.66
N THR A 162 -9.63 -14.77 22.06
CA THR A 162 -9.17 -14.11 20.84
C THR A 162 -7.91 -13.30 21.09
N LYS A 163 -7.84 -12.60 22.23
CA LYS A 163 -6.64 -11.89 22.69
C LYS A 163 -5.46 -12.84 22.82
N GLU A 164 -5.60 -13.91 23.60
CA GLU A 164 -4.55 -14.90 23.82
C GLU A 164 -4.05 -15.52 22.51
N LYS A 165 -4.97 -15.86 21.59
CA LYS A 165 -4.61 -16.39 20.25
C LYS A 165 -3.76 -15.41 19.44
N ILE A 166 -4.13 -14.12 19.45
CA ILE A 166 -3.38 -13.08 18.72
C ILE A 166 -2.01 -12.86 19.37
N GLU A 167 -1.93 -12.83 20.70
CA GLU A 167 -0.67 -12.68 21.43
C GLU A 167 0.27 -13.86 21.18
N ASN A 168 -0.24 -15.09 21.21
CA ASN A 168 0.53 -16.31 20.90
C ASN A 168 1.06 -16.30 19.46
N GLU A 169 0.24 -15.93 18.47
CA GLU A 169 0.73 -15.82 17.08
C GLU A 169 1.82 -14.76 16.92
N ILE A 170 1.77 -13.65 17.66
CA ILE A 170 2.84 -12.65 17.66
C ILE A 170 4.12 -13.20 18.31
N GLU A 171 3.99 -13.96 19.40
CA GLU A 171 5.13 -14.54 20.12
C GLU A 171 5.96 -15.48 19.24
N GLU A 172 5.31 -16.29 18.39
CA GLU A 172 5.99 -17.16 17.39
C GLU A 172 6.94 -16.39 16.45
N HIS A 173 6.75 -15.08 16.33
CA HIS A 173 7.54 -14.18 15.49
C HIS A 173 8.60 -13.37 16.25
N TYR A 174 8.80 -13.59 17.55
CA TYR A 174 9.83 -12.90 18.35
C TYR A 174 11.27 -13.20 17.93
N HIS A 175 11.49 -14.19 17.08
CA HIS A 175 12.79 -14.39 16.45
C HIS A 175 13.18 -13.24 15.49
N LEU A 176 12.23 -12.40 15.06
CA LEU A 176 12.48 -11.19 14.26
C LEU A 176 12.73 -9.97 15.18
N VAL A 177 13.84 -9.27 14.98
CA VAL A 177 14.23 -8.07 15.75
C VAL A 177 13.18 -7.00 15.65
N GLY A 178 12.64 -6.77 14.44
CA GLY A 178 11.58 -5.78 14.24
C GLY A 178 10.37 -6.03 15.14
N VAL A 179 9.98 -7.30 15.33
CA VAL A 179 8.86 -7.67 16.20
C VAL A 179 9.21 -7.39 17.67
N GLN A 180 10.42 -7.74 18.10
CA GLN A 180 10.90 -7.42 19.46
C GLN A 180 10.87 -5.91 19.72
N LYS A 181 11.38 -5.09 18.79
CA LYS A 181 11.42 -3.62 18.91
C LYS A 181 10.02 -3.01 18.99
N ILE A 182 9.06 -3.56 18.23
CA ILE A 182 7.65 -3.15 18.30
C ILE A 182 7.05 -3.55 19.66
N GLY A 183 7.33 -4.77 20.13
CA GLY A 183 6.87 -5.30 21.42
C GLY A 183 7.33 -4.47 22.64
N LEU A 184 8.50 -3.83 22.57
CA LEU A 184 8.99 -2.92 23.63
C LEU A 184 8.08 -1.70 23.88
N GLY A 185 7.19 -1.37 22.94
CA GLY A 185 6.19 -0.33 23.13
C GLY A 185 6.74 1.10 23.22
N LYS A 186 7.86 1.36 22.53
CA LYS A 186 8.53 2.69 22.49
C LYS A 186 8.44 3.29 21.08
N LYS A 187 9.53 3.91 20.62
CA LYS A 187 9.63 4.70 19.37
C LYS A 187 9.01 4.02 18.14
N THR A 188 9.39 2.76 17.87
CA THR A 188 8.90 2.03 16.70
C THR A 188 7.41 1.74 16.76
N LYS A 189 6.90 1.36 17.94
CA LYS A 189 5.45 1.18 18.14
C LYS A 189 4.73 2.52 17.91
N ASN A 190 5.24 3.60 18.48
CA ASN A 190 4.66 4.94 18.29
C ASN A 190 4.66 5.39 16.83
N PHE A 191 5.70 5.06 16.05
CA PHE A 191 5.71 5.30 14.61
C PHE A 191 4.58 4.54 13.91
N LEU A 192 4.46 3.23 14.15
CA LEU A 192 3.40 2.43 13.56
C LEU A 192 2.01 2.90 14.01
N ASP A 193 1.84 3.24 15.29
CA ASP A 193 0.60 3.77 15.85
C ASP A 193 0.21 5.09 15.19
N LEU A 194 1.18 5.99 14.97
CA LEU A 194 0.96 7.26 14.30
C LEU A 194 0.53 7.03 12.85
N VAL A 195 1.32 6.28 12.06
CA VAL A 195 0.99 6.00 10.65
C VAL A 195 -0.35 5.28 10.51
N SER A 196 -0.70 4.41 11.46
CA SER A 196 -2.00 3.72 11.49
C SER A 196 -3.18 4.67 11.63
N GLN A 197 -3.00 5.92 12.06
CA GLN A 197 -4.07 6.92 12.11
C GLN A 197 -4.52 7.41 10.73
N LEU A 198 -3.70 7.25 9.68
CA LEU A 198 -4.06 7.59 8.30
C LEU A 198 -5.32 6.83 7.82
N ARG A 199 -5.62 5.68 8.44
CA ARG A 199 -6.84 4.93 8.15
C ARG A 199 -8.13 5.61 8.60
N PHE A 200 -8.05 6.51 9.58
CA PHE A 200 -9.20 7.26 10.07
C PHE A 200 -9.51 8.47 9.21
N GLN A 201 -8.58 8.85 8.34
CA GLN A 201 -8.72 9.95 7.42
C GLN A 201 -9.41 9.45 6.15
N LYS A 202 -10.70 9.73 6.01
CA LYS A 202 -11.46 9.42 4.80
C LYS A 202 -11.09 10.43 3.71
N ARG A 203 -10.75 9.93 2.52
CA ARG A 203 -10.61 10.80 1.33
C ARG A 203 -11.97 11.34 0.91
N TRP A 204 -11.99 12.34 0.02
CA TRP A 204 -13.22 12.96 -0.52
C TRP A 204 -14.20 13.44 0.57
N ALA A 205 -13.69 14.15 1.58
CA ALA A 205 -14.47 14.53 2.77
C ALA A 205 -15.81 15.27 2.48
N HIS A 206 -15.95 15.90 1.31
CA HIS A 206 -17.17 16.62 0.90
C HIS A 206 -18.08 15.85 -0.06
N SER A 207 -17.76 14.59 -0.42
CA SER A 207 -18.61 13.80 -1.30
C SER A 207 -18.73 12.35 -0.81
N PRO A 208 -19.96 11.82 -0.62
CA PRO A 208 -20.12 10.38 -0.48
C PRO A 208 -19.60 9.69 -1.75
N ARG A 209 -19.06 8.48 -1.58
CA ARG A 209 -18.58 7.65 -2.69
C ARG A 209 -18.60 6.16 -2.32
N LEU A 210 -18.50 5.30 -3.32
CA LEU A 210 -18.43 3.85 -3.15
C LEU A 210 -17.43 3.20 -4.13
N PRO A 211 -16.38 2.49 -3.64
CA PRO A 211 -16.04 2.26 -2.24
C PRO A 211 -15.55 3.51 -1.48
N GLU A 212 -15.80 3.54 -0.17
CA GLU A 212 -15.17 4.51 0.72
C GLU A 212 -13.72 4.08 1.01
N THR A 213 -12.77 4.99 0.81
CA THR A 213 -11.33 4.76 0.97
C THR A 213 -10.73 5.67 2.05
N SER A 214 -9.75 5.19 2.80
CA SER A 214 -8.94 6.06 3.66
C SER A 214 -7.69 6.53 2.92
N VAL A 215 -6.96 7.49 3.49
CA VAL A 215 -5.62 7.87 3.02
C VAL A 215 -4.68 6.66 3.04
N MET A 216 -4.70 5.88 4.13
CA MET A 216 -3.88 4.66 4.24
C MET A 216 -4.19 3.63 3.15
N GLY A 217 -5.48 3.36 2.90
CA GLY A 217 -5.88 2.41 1.88
C GLY A 217 -5.50 2.87 0.47
N HIS A 218 -5.66 4.17 0.20
CA HIS A 218 -5.22 4.80 -1.05
C HIS A 218 -3.71 4.67 -1.29
N MET A 219 -2.88 4.91 -0.26
CA MET A 219 -1.41 4.75 -0.37
C MET A 219 -1.02 3.34 -0.83
N LEU A 220 -1.70 2.30 -0.34
CA LEU A 220 -1.44 0.93 -0.82
C LEU A 220 -1.86 0.76 -2.28
N ILE A 221 -3.00 1.32 -2.70
CA ILE A 221 -3.41 1.27 -4.11
C ILE A 221 -2.36 1.94 -5.00
N VAL A 222 -1.90 3.14 -4.65
CA VAL A 222 -0.84 3.85 -5.40
C VAL A 222 0.45 3.04 -5.44
N ALA A 223 0.84 2.40 -4.34
CA ALA A 223 2.01 1.52 -4.28
C ALA A 223 1.86 0.31 -5.24
N MET A 224 0.73 -0.38 -5.21
CA MET A 224 0.48 -1.54 -6.05
C MET A 224 0.43 -1.18 -7.54
N ILE A 225 -0.23 -0.08 -7.91
CA ILE A 225 -0.25 0.40 -9.31
C ILE A 225 1.17 0.80 -9.74
N SER A 226 1.94 1.48 -8.89
CA SER A 226 3.34 1.85 -9.17
C SER A 226 4.24 0.64 -9.36
N TYR A 227 4.01 -0.45 -8.60
CA TYR A 227 4.69 -1.73 -8.81
C TYR A 227 4.31 -2.35 -10.17
N LEU A 228 3.02 -2.37 -10.53
CA LEU A 228 2.58 -2.88 -11.83
C LEU A 228 3.21 -2.08 -13.00
N CYS A 229 3.29 -0.75 -12.88
CA CYS A 229 4.00 0.09 -13.85
C CYS A 229 5.49 -0.28 -13.93
N SER A 230 6.14 -0.51 -12.79
CA SER A 230 7.58 -0.83 -12.73
C SER A 230 7.90 -2.15 -13.43
N ILE A 231 7.10 -3.20 -13.22
CA ILE A 231 7.30 -4.49 -13.91
C ILE A 231 6.95 -4.41 -15.40
N GLU A 232 6.00 -3.55 -15.81
CA GLU A 232 5.72 -3.31 -17.23
C GLU A 232 6.91 -2.68 -17.98
N LEU A 233 7.69 -1.88 -17.25
CA LEU A 233 8.91 -1.21 -17.73
C LEU A 233 10.18 -2.07 -17.64
N CYS A 234 10.08 -3.31 -17.14
CA CYS A 234 11.25 -4.14 -16.84
C CYS A 234 12.27 -3.39 -15.94
N ALA A 235 11.75 -2.70 -14.93
CA ALA A 235 12.53 -1.90 -13.99
C ALA A 235 13.54 -2.76 -13.20
N CYS A 236 14.72 -2.20 -12.89
CA CYS A 236 15.69 -2.85 -12.02
C CYS A 236 15.14 -2.99 -10.58
N LYS A 237 15.75 -3.85 -9.75
CA LYS A 237 15.22 -4.19 -8.43
C LYS A 237 15.07 -2.97 -7.53
N THR A 238 16.07 -2.09 -7.53
CA THR A 238 16.02 -0.85 -6.74
C THR A 238 14.91 0.09 -7.22
N ARG A 239 14.69 0.18 -8.54
CA ARG A 239 13.60 0.99 -9.13
C ARG A 239 12.23 0.48 -8.70
N ILE A 240 12.00 -0.85 -8.78
CA ILE A 240 10.75 -1.49 -8.32
C ILE A 240 10.51 -1.19 -6.84
N ARG A 241 11.54 -1.41 -6.01
CA ARG A 241 11.47 -1.14 -4.57
C ARG A 241 11.13 0.33 -4.30
N ASN A 242 11.87 1.25 -4.91
CA ASN A 242 11.70 2.68 -4.68
C ASN A 242 10.33 3.16 -5.13
N ASN A 243 9.85 2.76 -6.30
CA ASN A 243 8.53 3.16 -6.79
C ASN A 243 7.40 2.65 -5.90
N TYR A 244 7.49 1.40 -5.43
CA TYR A 244 6.49 0.84 -4.52
C TYR A 244 6.47 1.58 -3.19
N PHE A 245 7.63 1.75 -2.52
CA PHE A 245 7.66 2.38 -1.20
C PHE A 245 7.45 3.89 -1.25
N ALA A 246 7.88 4.57 -2.32
CA ALA A 246 7.52 5.97 -2.54
C ALA A 246 5.99 6.11 -2.73
N GLY A 247 5.35 5.23 -3.51
CA GLY A 247 3.88 5.17 -3.56
C GLY A 247 3.23 4.85 -2.22
N LEU A 248 3.81 3.93 -1.43
CA LEU A 248 3.28 3.55 -0.11
C LEU A 248 3.45 4.65 0.94
N PHE A 249 4.41 5.56 0.78
CA PHE A 249 4.71 6.61 1.77
C PHE A 249 4.43 8.03 1.27
N HIS A 250 3.94 8.24 0.05
CA HIS A 250 3.79 9.59 -0.52
C HIS A 250 2.92 10.51 0.35
N ASP A 251 1.80 10.01 0.88
CA ASP A 251 0.90 10.74 1.79
C ASP A 251 1.24 10.52 3.28
N LEU A 252 2.41 9.95 3.62
CA LEU A 252 2.86 9.83 5.01
C LEU A 252 2.78 11.16 5.79
N PRO A 253 3.14 12.34 5.22
CA PRO A 253 3.05 13.61 5.94
C PRO A 253 1.63 13.99 6.37
N GLU A 254 0.59 13.51 5.66
CA GLU A 254 -0.82 13.81 5.95
C GLU A 254 -1.27 13.28 7.32
N VAL A 255 -0.49 12.39 7.95
CA VAL A 255 -0.77 11.94 9.31
C VAL A 255 -0.72 13.10 10.33
N LEU A 256 0.00 14.17 10.00
CA LEU A 256 0.23 15.33 10.88
C LEU A 256 -0.64 16.53 10.49
N THR A 257 -0.94 16.70 9.20
CA THR A 257 -1.70 17.84 8.66
C THR A 257 -3.17 17.51 8.37
N ARG A 258 -3.53 16.22 8.32
CA ARG A 258 -4.73 15.66 7.68
C ARG A 258 -4.75 15.87 6.16
N ASP A 259 -5.60 15.11 5.48
CA ASP A 259 -5.91 15.32 4.06
C ASP A 259 -6.53 16.71 3.83
N ILE A 260 -5.69 17.67 3.42
CA ILE A 260 -6.12 18.98 2.94
C ILE A 260 -6.47 18.83 1.46
N ILE A 261 -7.76 18.90 1.15
CA ILE A 261 -8.28 18.70 -0.20
C ILE A 261 -7.63 19.65 -1.23
N SER A 262 -7.42 19.13 -2.45
CA SER A 262 -6.79 19.86 -3.56
C SER A 262 -7.39 21.25 -3.86
N PRO A 263 -8.73 21.45 -3.87
CA PRO A 263 -9.30 22.78 -4.09
C PRO A 263 -8.87 23.81 -3.03
N VAL A 264 -8.67 23.39 -1.79
CA VAL A 264 -8.19 24.26 -0.71
C VAL A 264 -6.71 24.57 -0.90
N LYS A 265 -5.86 23.57 -1.21
CA LYS A 265 -4.42 23.78 -1.47
C LYS A 265 -4.18 24.84 -2.57
N LYS A 266 -5.04 24.90 -3.58
CA LYS A 266 -4.94 25.83 -4.73
C LYS A 266 -5.72 27.14 -4.56
N SER A 267 -6.43 27.33 -3.45
CA SER A 267 -7.32 28.48 -3.26
C SER A 267 -6.57 29.81 -3.09
N VAL A 268 -5.32 29.77 -2.62
CA VAL A 268 -4.49 30.94 -2.36
C VAL A 268 -3.09 30.71 -2.93
N GLN A 269 -2.57 31.69 -3.66
CA GLN A 269 -1.19 31.65 -4.17
C GLN A 269 -0.20 31.49 -3.02
N GLY A 270 0.70 30.51 -3.10
CA GLY A 270 1.70 30.24 -2.06
C GLY A 270 1.24 29.26 -0.96
N LEU A 271 -0.03 28.86 -0.93
CA LEU A 271 -0.55 27.97 0.11
C LEU A 271 -0.04 26.54 -0.05
N GLU A 272 0.04 26.03 -1.28
CA GLU A 272 0.59 24.69 -1.57
C GLU A 272 2.04 24.57 -1.09
N GLU A 273 2.87 25.59 -1.37
CA GLU A 273 4.26 25.64 -0.90
C GLU A 273 4.35 25.77 0.62
N LEU A 274 3.45 26.52 1.25
CA LEU A 274 3.39 26.65 2.70
C LEU A 274 3.00 25.33 3.38
N VAL A 275 1.99 24.64 2.85
CA VAL A 275 1.56 23.32 3.35
C VAL A 275 2.72 22.33 3.26
N LYS A 276 3.39 22.25 2.10
CA LYS A 276 4.56 21.37 1.93
C LYS A 276 5.70 21.71 2.90
N LYS A 277 5.93 22.99 3.19
CA LYS A 277 6.91 23.41 4.19
C LYS A 277 6.53 22.98 5.61
N ILE A 278 5.25 23.09 5.97
CA ILE A 278 4.73 22.64 7.27
C ILE A 278 4.88 21.12 7.39
N GLU A 279 4.48 20.37 6.37
CA GLU A 279 4.59 18.91 6.32
C GLU A 279 6.04 18.45 6.52
N ASN A 280 6.99 19.04 5.79
CA ASN A 280 8.41 18.73 5.93
C ASN A 280 8.95 19.02 7.34
N ALA A 281 8.57 20.16 7.93
CA ALA A 281 8.97 20.50 9.29
C ALA A 281 8.39 19.50 10.32
N GLN A 282 7.13 19.09 10.13
CA GLN A 282 6.48 18.14 11.02
C GLN A 282 7.06 16.72 10.90
N LEU A 283 7.49 16.29 9.71
CA LEU A 283 8.24 15.03 9.54
C LEU A 283 9.50 15.01 10.41
N GLU A 284 10.29 16.09 10.37
CA GLU A 284 11.52 16.26 11.16
C GLU A 284 11.24 16.26 12.67
N GLU A 285 10.17 16.93 13.10
CA GLU A 285 9.86 17.07 14.52
C GLU A 285 9.15 15.85 15.13
N LYS A 286 8.36 15.10 14.34
CA LYS A 286 7.42 14.08 14.86
C LYS A 286 7.68 12.67 14.32
N ILE A 287 8.10 12.51 13.07
CA ILE A 287 8.29 11.19 12.45
C ILE A 287 9.72 10.69 12.64
N PHE A 288 10.72 11.44 12.18
CA PHE A 288 12.11 11.01 12.21
C PHE A 288 12.65 10.70 13.62
N PRO A 289 12.23 11.38 14.72
CA PRO A 289 12.64 11.00 16.08
C PRO A 289 12.18 9.60 16.53
N LEU A 290 11.16 9.04 15.85
CA LEU A 290 10.62 7.70 16.10
C LEU A 290 11.32 6.61 15.30
N LEU A 291 12.15 6.99 14.32
CA LEU A 291 12.87 6.08 13.42
C LEU A 291 14.38 6.08 13.70
N PRO A 292 15.09 4.97 13.43
CA PRO A 292 16.55 4.95 13.43
C PRO A 292 17.16 5.97 12.46
N LEU A 293 18.25 6.63 12.86
CA LEU A 293 18.94 7.65 12.06
C LEU A 293 19.36 7.13 10.67
N SER A 294 19.78 5.87 10.58
CA SER A 294 20.20 5.23 9.33
C SER A 294 19.07 5.10 8.29
N TRP A 295 17.81 5.28 8.68
CA TRP A 295 16.67 5.19 7.77
C TRP A 295 16.22 6.55 7.24
N HIS A 296 16.67 7.65 7.85
CA HIS A 296 16.15 9.00 7.56
C HIS A 296 16.32 9.37 6.10
N GLU A 297 17.53 9.19 5.55
CA GLU A 297 17.82 9.50 4.13
C GLU A 297 16.93 8.70 3.16
N GLU A 298 16.63 7.44 3.48
CA GLU A 298 15.78 6.59 2.63
C GLU A 298 14.32 7.04 2.67
N ILE A 299 13.78 7.35 3.86
CA ILE A 299 12.41 7.86 3.98
C ILE A 299 12.30 9.25 3.33
N LYS A 300 13.28 10.14 3.53
CA LYS A 300 13.36 11.44 2.84
C LYS A 300 13.35 11.25 1.33
N TYR A 301 14.11 10.28 0.83
CA TYR A 301 14.11 9.98 -0.60
C TYR A 301 12.72 9.59 -1.13
N TYR A 302 11.88 8.97 -0.31
CA TYR A 302 10.49 8.63 -0.68
C TYR A 302 9.53 9.81 -0.59
N VAL A 303 9.61 10.61 0.47
CA VAL A 303 8.58 11.62 0.80
C VAL A 303 8.92 13.05 0.37
N GLU A 304 10.19 13.38 0.14
CA GLU A 304 10.58 14.72 -0.31
C GLU A 304 10.63 14.80 -1.83
N ASP A 305 9.81 15.67 -2.41
CA ASP A 305 9.61 15.75 -3.87
C ASP A 305 9.21 14.36 -4.40
N GLU A 306 8.21 13.80 -3.74
CA GLU A 306 7.61 12.49 -3.93
C GLU A 306 7.16 12.26 -5.39
N PHE A 307 6.80 13.33 -6.08
CA PHE A 307 6.33 13.30 -7.48
C PHE A 307 7.35 13.80 -8.51
N GLU A 308 8.59 14.10 -8.10
CA GLU A 308 9.69 14.40 -9.01
C GLU A 308 10.49 13.12 -9.29
N SER A 309 10.69 12.78 -10.58
CA SER A 309 11.52 11.63 -10.93
C SER A 309 12.99 11.95 -10.63
N LYS A 310 13.69 11.00 -10.01
CA LYS A 310 15.01 11.27 -9.43
C LYS A 310 15.90 10.05 -9.41
N ILE A 311 17.20 10.31 -9.39
CA ILE A 311 18.28 9.33 -9.28
C ILE A 311 19.32 9.82 -8.26
N VAL A 312 20.24 8.94 -7.92
CA VAL A 312 21.47 9.25 -7.20
C VAL A 312 22.66 8.97 -8.13
N GLU A 313 23.38 10.02 -8.50
CA GLU A 313 24.58 9.94 -9.35
C GLU A 313 25.74 10.54 -8.57
N ASN A 314 26.84 9.78 -8.41
CA ASN A 314 28.01 10.20 -7.61
C ASN A 314 27.64 10.65 -6.18
N GLY A 315 26.70 9.96 -5.54
CA GLY A 315 26.23 10.28 -4.18
C GLY A 315 25.30 11.50 -4.07
N THR A 316 24.94 12.14 -5.19
CA THR A 316 24.08 13.34 -5.20
C THR A 316 22.72 13.05 -5.83
N LYS A 317 21.63 13.51 -5.19
CA LYS A 317 20.27 13.47 -5.75
C LYS A 317 20.21 14.38 -6.98
N LYS A 318 19.71 13.84 -8.10
CA LYS A 318 19.50 14.58 -9.34
C LYS A 318 18.06 14.34 -9.82
N ILE A 319 17.36 15.43 -10.12
CA ILE A 319 16.03 15.38 -10.74
C ILE A 319 16.22 15.12 -12.23
N VAL A 320 15.49 14.14 -12.74
CA VAL A 320 15.47 13.70 -14.14
C VAL A 320 14.02 13.36 -14.50
N THR A 321 13.75 13.02 -15.75
CA THR A 321 12.43 12.49 -16.16
C THR A 321 12.38 10.97 -16.05
N SER A 322 11.19 10.39 -15.91
CA SER A 322 10.98 8.94 -15.95
C SER A 322 11.41 8.33 -17.30
N ASP A 323 11.31 9.11 -18.39
CA ASP A 323 11.84 8.72 -19.71
C ASP A 323 13.37 8.61 -19.71
N GLU A 324 14.08 9.54 -19.07
CA GLU A 324 15.53 9.48 -18.91
C GLU A 324 15.95 8.33 -18.00
N ILE A 325 15.20 8.08 -16.92
CA ILE A 325 15.42 6.90 -16.08
C ILE A 325 15.35 5.64 -16.93
N ASN A 326 14.30 5.51 -17.75
CA ASN A 326 14.09 4.33 -18.56
C ASN A 326 15.21 4.11 -19.60
N LYS A 327 15.72 5.20 -20.19
CA LYS A 327 16.76 5.14 -21.23
C LYS A 327 18.16 4.93 -20.66
N ASN A 328 18.50 5.61 -19.56
CA ASN A 328 19.90 5.79 -19.14
C ASN A 328 20.19 5.28 -17.72
N TYR A 329 19.18 5.21 -16.84
CA TYR A 329 19.39 5.01 -15.41
C TYR A 329 18.60 3.85 -14.80
N ASN A 330 18.14 2.89 -15.60
CA ASN A 330 17.46 1.68 -15.12
C ASN A 330 18.45 0.64 -14.56
N LYS A 331 19.25 1.04 -13.56
CA LYS A 331 20.22 0.18 -12.86
C LYS A 331 20.22 0.49 -11.38
N ASP A 332 20.49 -0.53 -10.56
CA ASP A 332 20.41 -0.45 -9.10
C ASP A 332 21.34 0.61 -8.49
N GLU A 333 22.50 0.85 -9.12
CA GLU A 333 23.50 1.83 -8.66
C GLU A 333 22.99 3.28 -8.65
N PHE A 334 22.07 3.63 -9.55
CA PHE A 334 21.52 4.98 -9.66
C PHE A 334 20.35 5.23 -8.71
N LYS A 335 19.92 4.22 -7.95
CA LYS A 335 18.75 4.28 -7.06
C LYS A 335 17.53 4.99 -7.66
N PRO A 336 17.11 4.69 -8.90
CA PRO A 336 16.05 5.44 -9.58
C PRO A 336 14.71 5.39 -8.83
N LEU A 337 13.93 6.46 -8.98
CA LEU A 337 12.56 6.61 -8.49
C LEU A 337 11.75 7.45 -9.49
N ASP A 338 10.63 6.91 -9.97
CA ASP A 338 9.78 7.52 -11.00
C ASP A 338 8.63 8.35 -10.37
N GLY A 339 8.95 9.55 -9.90
CA GLY A 339 7.95 10.45 -9.31
C GLY A 339 6.80 10.79 -10.26
N GLU A 340 7.07 10.96 -11.56
CA GLU A 340 6.02 11.24 -12.55
C GLU A 340 5.05 10.06 -12.73
N ILE A 341 5.55 8.82 -12.65
CA ILE A 341 4.72 7.62 -12.68
C ILE A 341 3.89 7.53 -11.39
N ILE A 342 4.51 7.73 -10.23
CA ILE A 342 3.80 7.69 -8.94
C ILE A 342 2.68 8.74 -8.91
N LYS A 343 2.94 9.95 -9.42
CA LYS A 343 1.93 11.01 -9.56
C LYS A 343 0.78 10.62 -10.48
N ALA A 344 1.09 9.92 -11.57
CA ALA A 344 0.07 9.43 -12.48
C ALA A 344 -0.74 8.27 -11.87
N CYS A 345 -0.11 7.41 -11.06
CA CYS A 345 -0.79 6.37 -10.27
C CYS A 345 -1.72 6.95 -9.19
N ASP A 346 -1.29 8.00 -8.49
CA ASP A 346 -2.13 8.75 -7.53
C ASP A 346 -3.38 9.33 -8.22
N HIS A 347 -3.19 10.10 -9.29
CA HIS A 347 -4.31 10.63 -10.07
C HIS A 347 -5.20 9.53 -10.65
N LEU A 348 -4.63 8.43 -11.16
CA LEU A 348 -5.40 7.29 -11.65
C LEU A 348 -6.22 6.68 -10.52
N SER A 349 -5.67 6.59 -9.31
CA SER A 349 -6.41 6.09 -8.17
C SER A 349 -7.60 6.98 -7.83
N ALA A 350 -7.41 8.30 -7.77
CA ALA A 350 -8.50 9.25 -7.52
C ALA A 350 -9.57 9.19 -8.64
N TYR A 351 -9.14 9.01 -9.89
CA TYR A 351 -10.03 8.85 -11.03
C TYR A 351 -10.88 7.58 -10.97
N ILE A 352 -10.27 6.44 -10.60
CA ILE A 352 -10.99 5.17 -10.45
C ILE A 352 -11.98 5.26 -9.30
N GLU A 353 -11.61 5.85 -8.15
CA GLU A 353 -12.54 6.07 -7.02
C GLU A 353 -13.79 6.84 -7.46
N ALA A 354 -13.60 7.94 -8.18
CA ALA A 354 -14.70 8.76 -8.66
C ALA A 354 -15.55 8.05 -9.74
N SER A 355 -14.88 7.36 -10.68
CA SER A 355 -15.55 6.66 -11.78
C SER A 355 -16.36 5.45 -11.31
N LEU A 356 -15.81 4.65 -10.38
CA LEU A 356 -16.53 3.54 -9.76
C LEU A 356 -17.74 4.05 -8.96
N SER A 357 -17.56 5.14 -8.19
CA SER A 357 -18.67 5.75 -7.45
C SER A 357 -19.82 6.18 -8.37
N ILE A 358 -19.51 6.89 -9.46
CA ILE A 358 -20.51 7.30 -10.45
C ILE A 358 -21.19 6.08 -11.08
N SER A 359 -20.41 5.04 -11.41
CA SER A 359 -20.94 3.80 -11.98
C SER A 359 -21.86 3.03 -11.02
N HIS A 360 -21.63 3.16 -9.71
CA HIS A 360 -22.53 2.65 -8.67
C HIS A 360 -23.75 3.55 -8.39
N GLY A 361 -23.92 4.66 -9.13
CA GLY A 361 -25.02 5.60 -8.96
C GLY A 361 -24.79 6.66 -7.87
N ILE A 362 -23.61 6.72 -7.26
CA ILE A 362 -23.25 7.75 -6.28
C ILE A 362 -22.41 8.83 -6.96
N THR A 363 -23.02 10.00 -7.18
CA THR A 363 -22.40 11.11 -7.89
C THR A 363 -22.52 12.42 -7.12
N SER A 364 -21.57 13.32 -7.35
CA SER A 364 -21.63 14.74 -6.95
C SER A 364 -20.96 15.59 -8.03
N HIS A 365 -21.07 16.92 -7.93
CA HIS A 365 -20.32 17.81 -8.83
C HIS A 365 -18.81 17.60 -8.71
N HIS A 366 -18.29 17.46 -7.48
CA HIS A 366 -16.88 17.17 -7.21
C HIS A 366 -16.39 15.89 -7.89
N LEU A 367 -17.17 14.80 -7.87
CA LEU A 367 -16.78 13.54 -8.52
C LEU A 367 -16.75 13.68 -10.05
N ARG A 368 -17.73 14.37 -10.64
CA ARG A 368 -17.79 14.59 -12.09
C ARG A 368 -16.67 15.49 -12.57
N GLU A 369 -16.44 16.60 -11.88
CA GLU A 369 -15.34 17.53 -12.19
C GLU A 369 -13.99 16.82 -12.14
N ALA A 370 -13.74 16.01 -11.10
CA ALA A 370 -12.50 15.26 -11.00
C ALA A 370 -12.34 14.24 -12.14
N VAL A 371 -13.39 13.51 -12.51
CA VAL A 371 -13.36 12.59 -13.68
C VAL A 371 -13.02 13.38 -14.95
N ASP A 372 -13.72 14.48 -15.21
CA ASP A 372 -13.51 15.28 -16.42
C ASP A 372 -12.10 15.88 -16.49
N GLU A 373 -11.61 16.47 -15.40
CA GLU A 373 -10.29 17.10 -15.32
C GLU A 373 -9.16 16.07 -15.46
N LEU A 374 -9.24 14.96 -14.71
CA LEU A 374 -8.20 13.93 -14.71
C LEU A 374 -8.17 13.18 -16.05
N TYR A 375 -9.34 12.88 -16.63
CA TYR A 375 -9.40 12.28 -17.96
C TYR A 375 -8.76 13.21 -19.02
N LYS A 376 -9.13 14.50 -19.06
CA LYS A 376 -8.52 15.47 -20.00
C LYS A 376 -7.00 15.57 -19.83
N LYS A 377 -6.51 15.48 -18.60
CA LYS A 377 -5.07 15.58 -18.29
C LYS A 377 -4.27 14.36 -18.77
N TYR A 378 -4.87 13.18 -18.83
CA TYR A 378 -4.18 11.92 -19.08
C TYR A 378 -4.59 11.18 -20.36
N ALA A 379 -5.66 11.57 -21.04
CA ALA A 379 -6.24 10.86 -22.20
C ALA A 379 -5.21 10.46 -23.28
N ASP A 380 -4.22 11.31 -23.56
CA ASP A 380 -3.16 11.05 -24.56
C ASP A 380 -1.76 10.96 -23.94
N ARG A 381 -1.67 10.72 -22.63
CA ARG A 381 -0.40 10.83 -21.89
C ARG A 381 0.31 9.48 -21.80
N ASN A 382 1.57 9.48 -22.27
CA ASN A 382 2.53 8.41 -22.07
C ASN A 382 3.67 8.89 -21.15
N ILE A 383 4.12 8.04 -20.23
CA ILE A 383 5.25 8.34 -19.32
C ILE A 383 6.17 7.11 -19.27
N ALA A 384 7.45 7.24 -19.61
CA ALA A 384 8.44 6.15 -19.63
C ALA A 384 8.05 4.95 -20.52
N SER A 385 7.07 5.09 -21.42
CA SER A 385 6.40 4.03 -22.23
C SER A 385 5.19 3.36 -21.59
N ILE A 386 4.72 3.82 -20.43
CA ILE A 386 3.40 3.45 -19.90
C ILE A 386 2.34 4.34 -20.53
N ASN A 387 1.34 3.71 -21.17
CA ASN A 387 0.18 4.40 -21.74
C ASN A 387 -0.88 4.65 -20.67
N PHE A 388 -0.73 5.76 -19.94
CA PHE A 388 -1.72 6.18 -18.96
C PHE A 388 -3.05 6.55 -19.63
N GLY A 389 -3.05 7.08 -20.85
CA GLY A 389 -4.27 7.32 -21.62
C GLY A 389 -5.19 6.11 -21.69
N GLN A 390 -4.63 4.94 -22.01
CA GLN A 390 -5.36 3.68 -22.01
C GLN A 390 -5.88 3.28 -20.62
N LEU A 391 -5.08 3.49 -19.56
CA LEU A 391 -5.49 3.16 -18.19
C LEU A 391 -6.66 4.02 -17.71
N PHE A 392 -6.67 5.31 -18.05
CA PHE A 392 -7.79 6.20 -17.77
C PHE A 392 -9.00 5.85 -18.65
N GLU A 393 -8.81 5.51 -19.92
CA GLU A 393 -9.91 5.11 -20.82
C GLU A 393 -10.71 3.91 -20.28
N TYR A 394 -10.05 2.94 -19.63
CA TYR A 394 -10.72 1.79 -19.02
C TYR A 394 -11.85 2.17 -18.05
N PHE A 395 -11.72 3.30 -17.37
CA PHE A 395 -12.65 3.72 -16.32
C PHE A 395 -13.52 4.91 -16.72
N LYS A 396 -13.47 5.35 -17.98
CA LYS A 396 -14.35 6.39 -18.48
C LYS A 396 -15.82 6.00 -18.24
N PRO A 397 -16.58 6.77 -17.45
CA PRO A 397 -17.98 6.47 -17.22
C PRO A 397 -18.75 6.52 -18.54
N ASN A 398 -19.67 5.57 -18.74
CA ASN A 398 -20.61 5.65 -19.86
C ASN A 398 -21.61 6.78 -19.55
N ASN A 399 -21.69 7.76 -20.46
CA ASN A 399 -22.64 8.88 -20.36
C ASN A 399 -24.10 8.42 -20.43
#